data_AF-A0A6I9PNX1-F1
#
_entry.id   AF-A0A6I9PNX1-F1
#
_cell.length_a   1.000
_cell.length_b   1.000
_cell.length_c   1.000
_cell.angle_alpha   90.00
_cell.angle_beta   90.00
_cell.angle_gamma   90.00
#
_symmetry.space_group_name_H-M   'P 1'
#
loop_
_entity.id
_entity.type
_entity.pdbx_description
1 polymer ?
#
loop_
_entity_poly.entity_id
_entity_poly.type
_entity_poly.pdbx_seq_one_letter_code
_entity_poly.pdbx_strand_id
1 'polypeptide(L)'
;PNATGEQKTKPTQNTVRELRGLGLSPDLIMCRCATALENSVKDKISMFCHVEPEQVICVHDVSSIYKVPLLLEQQGVCGFLTRRLNMPMETRPRRMLTKWKEMSDR
;
A
#
# COMPACT_ATOMS: atom_id res chain seq x y z
N PRO A 1 -11.65 -4.35 15.80
CA PRO A 1 -13.00 -4.92 15.98
C PRO A 1 -13.09 -6.30 15.28
N ASN A 2 -12.80 -7.36 16.03
CA ASN A 2 -12.54 -8.71 15.50
C ASN A 2 -13.81 -9.59 15.45
N ALA A 3 -14.98 -9.00 15.23
CA ALA A 3 -16.25 -9.71 15.38
C ALA A 3 -16.63 -10.61 14.19
N THR A 4 -16.02 -10.43 13.01
CA THR A 4 -16.51 -11.09 11.78
C THR A 4 -15.44 -11.70 10.87
N GLY A 5 -14.13 -11.53 11.16
CA GLY A 5 -13.04 -11.98 10.28
C GLY A 5 -12.95 -11.26 8.92
N GLU A 6 -14.04 -10.60 8.49
CA GLU A 6 -14.15 -9.85 7.23
C GLU A 6 -13.31 -8.57 7.26
N GLN A 7 -12.56 -8.34 6.18
CA GLN A 7 -11.80 -7.12 5.96
C GLN A 7 -12.73 -5.95 5.63
N LYS A 8 -12.91 -5.05 6.59
CA LYS A 8 -13.85 -3.91 6.47
C LYS A 8 -13.25 -2.78 5.63
N THR A 9 -13.90 -2.43 4.52
CA THR A 9 -13.48 -1.32 3.64
C THR A 9 -14.09 0.04 3.99
N LYS A 10 -15.20 0.06 4.76
CA LYS A 10 -15.98 1.28 5.02
C LYS A 10 -15.18 2.41 5.72
N PRO A 11 -14.31 2.14 6.71
CA PRO A 11 -13.49 3.19 7.31
C PRO A 11 -12.60 3.90 6.27
N THR A 12 -11.94 3.15 5.39
CA THR A 12 -11.09 3.70 4.31
C THR A 12 -11.91 4.57 3.35
N GLN A 13 -13.10 4.11 2.96
CA GLN A 13 -14.00 4.86 2.07
C GLN A 13 -14.42 6.21 2.67
N ASN A 14 -14.69 6.25 3.98
CA ASN A 14 -15.07 7.49 4.67
C ASN A 14 -13.92 8.50 4.70
N THR A 15 -12.71 8.05 5.07
CA THR A 15 -11.52 8.93 5.09
C THR A 15 -11.23 9.52 3.71
N VAL A 16 -11.33 8.72 2.65
CA VAL A 16 -11.11 9.20 1.28
C VAL A 16 -12.18 10.20 0.84
N ARG A 17 -13.44 9.99 1.25
CA ARG A 17 -14.53 10.96 1.01
C ARG A 17 -14.28 12.29 1.73
N GLU A 18 -13.85 12.25 2.99
CA GLU A 18 -13.51 13.45 3.76
C GLU A 18 -12.35 14.21 3.13
N LEU A 19 -11.27 13.50 2.76
CA LEU A 19 -10.11 14.07 2.08
C LEU A 19 -10.50 14.81 0.79
N ARG A 20 -11.38 14.20 -0.02
CA ARG A 20 -11.93 14.84 -1.23
C ARG A 20 -12.84 16.03 -0.93
N GLY A 21 -13.59 15.98 0.17
CA GLY A 21 -14.39 17.13 0.63
C GLY A 21 -13.53 18.36 0.92
N LEU A 22 -12.24 18.17 1.24
CA LEU A 22 -11.25 19.22 1.42
C LEU A 22 -10.53 19.61 0.11
N GLY A 23 -10.91 19.04 -1.03
CA GLY A 23 -10.29 19.29 -2.34
C GLY A 23 -9.01 18.47 -2.61
N LEU A 24 -8.68 17.49 -1.78
CA LEU A 24 -7.50 16.64 -1.94
C LEU A 24 -7.87 15.29 -2.55
N SER A 25 -7.10 14.84 -3.53
CA SER A 25 -7.28 13.54 -4.19
C SER A 25 -6.08 12.65 -3.92
N PRO A 26 -6.27 11.42 -3.39
CA PRO A 26 -5.15 10.54 -3.08
C PRO A 26 -4.60 9.89 -4.36
N ASP A 27 -3.27 9.90 -4.51
CA ASP A 27 -2.58 9.13 -5.55
C ASP A 27 -2.32 7.67 -5.12
N LEU A 28 -2.23 7.40 -3.82
CA LEU A 28 -2.00 6.07 -3.24
C LEU A 28 -2.85 5.90 -1.98
N ILE A 29 -3.33 4.68 -1.74
CA ILE A 29 -4.08 4.32 -0.54
C ILE A 29 -3.33 3.19 0.17
N MET A 30 -2.78 3.49 1.34
CA MET A 30 -2.05 2.53 2.17
C MET A 30 -3.02 1.92 3.21
N CYS A 31 -3.43 0.68 2.98
CA CYS A 31 -4.37 -0.02 3.85
C CYS A 31 -3.62 -0.83 4.92
N ARG A 32 -3.64 -0.34 6.17
CA ARG A 32 -3.14 -1.11 7.32
C ARG A 32 -4.09 -2.25 7.65
N CYS A 33 -3.57 -3.46 7.72
CA CYS A 33 -4.35 -4.69 7.96
C CYS A 33 -3.53 -5.71 8.77
N ALA A 34 -4.19 -6.66 9.42
CA ALA A 34 -3.49 -7.73 10.12
C ALA A 34 -2.97 -8.79 9.13
N THR A 35 -3.79 -9.14 8.15
CA THR A 35 -3.50 -10.11 7.09
C THR A 35 -3.52 -9.44 5.72
N ALA A 36 -2.96 -10.11 4.70
CA ALA A 36 -2.99 -9.62 3.34
C ALA A 36 -4.43 -9.36 2.85
N LEU A 37 -4.63 -8.27 2.12
CA LEU A 37 -5.93 -7.93 1.54
C LEU A 37 -6.32 -8.94 0.46
N GLU A 38 -7.57 -9.38 0.49
CA GLU A 38 -8.16 -10.11 -0.62
C GLU A 38 -8.30 -9.19 -1.86
N ASN A 39 -8.17 -9.76 -3.06
CA ASN A 39 -8.32 -8.99 -4.30
C ASN A 39 -9.71 -8.34 -4.40
N SER A 40 -10.76 -9.05 -3.98
CA SER A 40 -12.13 -8.53 -3.91
C SER A 40 -12.25 -7.26 -3.07
N VAL A 41 -11.54 -7.21 -1.94
CA VAL A 41 -11.50 -6.07 -1.01
C VAL A 41 -10.72 -4.92 -1.61
N LYS A 42 -9.60 -5.23 -2.28
CA LYS A 42 -8.76 -4.27 -3.01
C LYS A 42 -9.53 -3.59 -4.15
N ASP A 43 -10.23 -4.36 -4.98
CA ASP A 43 -11.06 -3.87 -6.09
C ASP A 43 -12.20 -2.99 -5.58
N LYS A 44 -12.82 -3.39 -4.46
CA LYS A 44 -13.85 -2.59 -3.81
C LYS A 44 -13.30 -1.24 -3.35
N ILE A 45 -12.13 -1.21 -2.71
CA ILE A 45 -11.49 0.05 -2.29
C ILE A 45 -11.18 0.92 -3.51
N SER A 46 -10.57 0.33 -4.55
CA SER A 46 -10.27 1.01 -5.82
C SER A 46 -11.52 1.68 -6.41
N MET A 47 -12.61 0.91 -6.58
CA MET A 47 -13.88 1.40 -7.11
C MET A 47 -14.47 2.55 -6.29
N PHE A 48 -14.56 2.42 -4.96
CA PHE A 48 -15.16 3.47 -4.12
C PHE A 48 -14.26 4.70 -3.94
N CYS A 49 -12.95 4.51 -4.07
CA CYS A 49 -11.99 5.59 -3.88
C CYS A 49 -11.57 6.24 -5.21
N HIS A 50 -12.02 5.73 -6.36
CA HIS A 50 -11.66 6.21 -7.70
C HIS A 50 -10.14 6.26 -7.92
N VAL A 51 -9.47 5.17 -7.54
CA VAL A 51 -8.05 4.95 -7.82
C VAL A 51 -7.90 3.59 -8.50
N GLU A 52 -6.84 3.40 -9.28
CA GLU A 52 -6.53 2.11 -9.89
C GLU A 52 -6.23 1.05 -8.81
N PRO A 53 -6.50 -0.24 -9.07
CA PRO A 53 -6.17 -1.31 -8.13
C PRO A 53 -4.70 -1.28 -7.69
N GLU A 54 -3.76 -0.98 -8.58
CA GLU A 54 -2.33 -0.88 -8.27
C GLU A 54 -2.00 0.25 -7.28
N GLN A 55 -2.87 1.24 -7.13
CA GLN A 55 -2.73 2.34 -6.17
C GLN A 55 -3.23 1.98 -4.77
N VAL A 56 -3.91 0.83 -4.61
CA VAL A 56 -4.33 0.29 -3.31
C VAL A 56 -3.27 -0.67 -2.78
N ILE A 57 -2.54 -0.23 -1.78
CA ILE A 57 -1.38 -0.92 -1.22
C ILE A 57 -1.75 -1.58 0.10
N CYS A 58 -1.55 -2.90 0.17
CA CYS A 58 -1.76 -3.69 1.37
C CYS A 58 -0.54 -3.62 2.28
N VAL A 59 -0.66 -2.98 3.43
CA VAL A 59 0.40 -2.89 4.43
C VAL A 59 0.02 -3.79 5.61
N HIS A 60 0.14 -5.11 5.43
CA HIS A 60 -0.25 -6.06 6.46
C HIS A 60 0.80 -6.15 7.60
N ASP A 61 0.43 -6.77 8.72
CA ASP A 61 1.37 -7.02 9.82
C ASP A 61 2.51 -7.92 9.32
N VAL A 62 3.75 -7.54 9.67
CA VAL A 62 4.97 -8.25 9.31
C VAL A 62 5.80 -8.47 10.57
N SER A 63 6.60 -9.54 10.60
CA SER A 63 7.35 -9.94 11.80
C SER A 63 8.49 -8.99 12.19
N SER A 64 8.90 -8.09 11.29
CA SER A 64 9.97 -7.13 11.51
C SER A 64 9.76 -5.88 10.66
N ILE A 65 10.12 -4.71 11.18
CA ILE A 65 10.06 -3.44 10.45
C ILE A 65 10.89 -3.47 9.16
N TYR A 66 11.93 -4.31 9.09
CA TYR A 66 12.79 -4.47 7.92
C TYR A 66 12.09 -5.15 6.73
N LYS A 67 10.93 -5.76 6.97
CA LYS A 67 10.09 -6.33 5.90
C LYS A 67 9.22 -5.30 5.21
N VAL A 68 8.97 -4.13 5.83
CA VAL A 68 8.10 -3.09 5.25
C VAL A 68 8.65 -2.56 3.91
N PRO A 69 9.94 -2.19 3.77
CA PRO A 69 10.47 -1.76 2.48
C PRO A 69 10.35 -2.82 1.38
N LEU A 70 10.54 -4.10 1.74
CA LEU A 70 10.42 -5.23 0.82
C LEU A 70 8.97 -5.42 0.35
N LEU A 71 8.01 -5.30 1.28
CA LEU A 71 6.57 -5.38 0.99
C LEU A 71 6.10 -4.26 0.06
N LEU A 72 6.60 -3.04 0.23
CA LEU A 72 6.26 -1.89 -0.62
C LEU A 72 6.88 -2.02 -2.02
N GLU A 73 8.12 -2.49 -2.12
CA GLU A 73 8.77 -2.76 -3.41
C GLU A 73 8.04 -3.86 -4.19
N GLN A 74 7.62 -4.94 -3.51
CA GLN A 74 6.86 -6.03 -4.14
C GLN A 74 5.53 -5.54 -4.75
N GLN A 75 4.92 -4.52 -4.15
CA GLN A 75 3.68 -3.89 -4.64
C GLN A 75 3.91 -2.75 -5.63
N GLY A 76 5.16 -2.50 -6.04
CA GLY A 76 5.49 -1.55 -7.10
C GLY A 76 5.42 -0.07 -6.72
N VAL A 77 5.42 0.25 -5.41
CA VAL A 77 5.26 1.62 -4.92
C VAL A 77 6.37 2.55 -5.42
N CYS A 78 7.63 2.10 -5.40
CA CYS A 78 8.74 2.91 -5.93
C CYS A 78 8.55 3.21 -7.42
N GLY A 79 8.13 2.22 -8.21
CA GLY A 79 7.86 2.41 -9.63
C GLY A 79 6.71 3.39 -9.90
N PHE A 80 5.66 3.37 -9.07
CA PHE A 80 4.59 4.35 -9.12
C PHE A 80 5.10 5.77 -8.85
N LEU A 81 5.87 5.96 -7.77
CA LEU A 81 6.38 7.28 -7.38
C LEU A 81 7.32 7.87 -8.43
N THR A 82 8.24 7.06 -8.99
CA THR A 82 9.14 7.46 -10.09
C THR A 82 8.35 8.02 -11.27
N ARG A 83 7.28 7.34 -11.69
CA ARG A 83 6.42 7.80 -12.80
C ARG A 83 5.62 9.04 -12.41
N ARG A 84 5.00 9.03 -11.24
CA ARG A 84 4.09 10.09 -10.80
C ARG A 84 4.79 11.43 -10.56
N LEU A 85 6.01 11.38 -10.03
CA LEU A 85 6.84 12.55 -9.73
C LEU A 85 7.75 12.96 -10.90
N ASN A 86 7.68 12.25 -12.03
CA ASN A 86 8.59 12.44 -13.17
C ASN A 86 10.07 12.42 -12.77
N MET A 87 10.42 11.51 -11.85
CA MET A 87 11.76 11.39 -11.27
C MET A 87 12.33 10.02 -11.60
N PRO A 88 12.94 9.85 -12.80
CA PRO A 88 13.48 8.56 -13.21
C PRO A 88 14.57 8.10 -12.24
N MET A 89 14.49 6.85 -11.79
CA MET A 89 15.56 6.24 -11.02
C MET A 89 16.55 5.59 -11.98
N GLU A 90 17.78 6.08 -11.99
CA GLU A 90 18.86 5.54 -12.84
C GLU A 90 19.17 4.07 -12.49
N THR A 91 19.02 3.68 -11.23
CA THR A 91 19.24 2.31 -10.78
C THR A 91 18.22 1.89 -9.72
N ARG A 92 17.69 0.66 -9.81
CA ARG A 92 16.95 0.08 -8.68
C ARG A 92 17.92 -0.18 -7.54
N PRO A 93 17.57 0.12 -6.27
CA PRO A 93 18.47 -0.01 -5.14
C PRO A 93 18.61 -1.46 -4.67
N ARG A 94 18.99 -2.37 -5.57
CA ARG A 94 19.11 -3.83 -5.32
C ARG A 94 19.97 -4.14 -4.10
N ARG A 95 21.13 -3.50 -3.97
CA ARG A 95 22.04 -3.67 -2.82
C ARG A 95 21.38 -3.31 -1.49
N MET A 96 20.53 -2.27 -1.49
CA MET A 96 19.81 -1.85 -0.30
C MET A 96 18.72 -2.86 0.07
N LEU A 97 17.94 -3.34 -0.91
CA LEU A 97 16.92 -4.37 -0.71
C LEU A 97 17.51 -5.68 -0.17
N THR A 98 18.68 -6.10 -0.67
CA THR A 98 19.40 -7.27 -0.12
C THR A 98 19.72 -7.08 1.35
N LYS A 99 20.23 -5.90 1.75
CA LYS A 99 20.54 -5.60 3.15
C LYS A 99 19.28 -5.64 4.04
N TRP A 100 18.15 -5.10 3.59
CA TRP A 100 16.88 -5.18 4.34
C TRP A 100 16.43 -6.62 4.53
N LYS A 101 16.59 -7.46 3.49
CA LYS A 101 16.28 -8.89 3.56
C LYS A 101 17.15 -9.61 4.59
N GLU A 102 18.47 -9.38 4.55
CA GLU A 102 19.39 -9.94 5.55
C GLU A 102 19.05 -9.52 6.99
N MET A 103 18.63 -8.26 7.20
CA MET A 103 18.21 -7.77 8.52
C MET A 103 16.84 -8.30 8.94
N SER A 104 15.97 -8.68 8.00
CA SER A 104 14.66 -9.25 8.32
C SER A 104 14.69 -10.74 8.67
N ASP A 105 15.75 -11.43 8.24
CA ASP A 105 15.96 -12.86 8.44
C ASP A 105 16.80 -13.15 9.70
N ARG A 106 17.35 -12.11 10.34
CA ARG A 106 18.01 -12.15 11.65
C ARG A 106 17.01 -11.88 12.77
#